data_AF-A0A3M1A4M2-F1
#
_entry.id   AF-A0A3M1A4M2-F1
#
_cell.length_a   1.000
_cell.length_b   1.000
_cell.length_c   1.000
_cell.angle_alpha   90.00
_cell.angle_beta   90.00
_cell.angle_gamma   90.00
#
_symmetry.space_group_name_H-M   'P 1'
#
loop_
_entity.id
_entity.type
_entity.pdbx_description
1 polymer ?
#
loop_
_entity_poly.entity_id
_entity_poly.type
_entity_poly.pdbx_seq_one_letter_code
_entity_poly.pdbx_strand_id
1 'polypeptide(L)'
;MLSLGAIGFLHPLILLGLLALPALWLLLRALPPQPRHQPFPPLLLLRRLARSTPPPQATPLWLILLRLVLAALVFLALAGPVYNPGPSAERDGPLLIVVDNGWEAASGWDRRRAFLE
;
A
#
# COMPACT_ATOMS: atom_id res chain seq x y z
N MET A 1 14.15 -7.37 -13.23
CA MET A 1 13.25 -7.98 -12.23
C MET A 1 14.10 -8.46 -11.07
N LEU A 2 13.66 -8.30 -9.83
CA LEU A 2 14.36 -8.83 -8.65
C LEU A 2 13.51 -9.97 -8.11
N SER A 3 14.12 -11.14 -7.89
CA SER A 3 13.43 -12.30 -7.32
C SER A 3 13.93 -12.60 -5.91
N LEU A 4 13.01 -12.78 -4.97
CA LEU A 4 13.25 -13.19 -3.59
C LEU A 4 12.51 -14.51 -3.36
N GLY A 5 13.20 -15.62 -3.60
CA GLY A 5 12.60 -16.96 -3.52
C GLY A 5 11.47 -17.13 -4.54
N ALA A 6 10.26 -17.43 -4.07
CA ALA A 6 9.08 -17.64 -4.91
C ALA A 6 8.34 -16.34 -5.30
N ILE A 7 8.79 -15.17 -4.84
CA ILE A 7 8.14 -13.88 -5.15
C ILE A 7 9.11 -13.02 -5.98
N GLY A 8 8.67 -12.61 -7.17
CA GLY A 8 9.36 -11.67 -8.02
C GLY A 8 8.76 -10.26 -7.93
N PHE A 9 9.58 -9.24 -8.13
CA PHE A 9 9.15 -7.85 -8.28
C PHE A 9 9.52 -7.35 -9.67
N LEU A 10 8.52 -6.88 -10.41
CA LEU A 10 8.70 -6.28 -11.73
C LEU A 10 9.53 -4.99 -11.65
N HIS A 11 9.20 -4.14 -10.67
CA HIS A 11 9.79 -2.82 -10.47
C HIS A 11 10.39 -2.68 -9.06
N PRO A 12 11.53 -3.34 -8.78
CA PRO A 12 12.07 -3.41 -7.42
C PRO A 12 12.50 -2.06 -6.84
N LEU A 13 12.83 -1.07 -7.68
CA LEU A 13 13.17 0.28 -7.22
C LEU A 13 12.02 0.96 -6.47
N ILE A 14 10.77 0.59 -6.75
CA ILE A 14 9.60 1.13 -6.05
C ILE A 14 9.60 0.72 -4.56
N LEU A 15 10.22 -0.42 -4.21
CA LEU A 15 10.36 -0.84 -2.81
C LEU A 15 11.22 0.13 -1.99
N LEU A 16 12.11 0.92 -2.63
CA LEU A 16 12.82 2.00 -1.92
C LEU A 16 11.87 3.05 -1.34
N GLY A 17 10.65 3.16 -1.87
CA GLY A 17 9.59 4.00 -1.30
C GLY A 17 9.18 3.60 0.12
N LEU A 18 9.37 2.34 0.53
CA LEU A 18 9.17 1.93 1.94
C LEU A 18 10.11 2.69 2.89
N LEU A 19 11.30 3.10 2.41
CA LEU A 19 12.22 3.90 3.20
C LEU A 19 11.69 5.30 3.52
N ALA A 20 10.64 5.76 2.82
CA ALA A 20 9.94 7.01 3.12
C ALA A 20 8.86 6.87 4.21
N LEU A 21 8.49 5.65 4.62
CA LEU A 21 7.50 5.42 5.71
C LEU A 21 7.87 6.12 7.03
N PRO A 22 9.14 6.15 7.50
CA PRO A 22 9.51 6.89 8.69
C PRO A 22 9.31 8.41 8.54
N ALA A 23 9.60 8.96 7.36
CA ALA A 23 9.35 10.37 7.07
C ALA A 23 7.84 10.67 7.05
N LEU A 24 7.04 9.78 6.45
CA LEU A 24 5.59 9.87 6.48
C LEU A 24 5.05 9.79 7.92
N TRP A 25 5.60 8.91 8.76
CA TRP A 25 5.26 8.82 10.18
C TRP A 25 5.57 10.10 10.93
N LEU A 26 6.75 10.69 10.71
CA LEU A 26 7.13 11.97 11.30
C LEU A 26 6.18 13.09 10.88
N LEU A 27 5.81 13.15 9.59
CA LEU A 27 4.89 14.14 9.06
C LEU A 27 3.47 13.97 9.64
N LEU A 28 2.99 12.73 9.77
CA LEU A 28 1.69 12.44 10.35
C LEU A 28 1.65 12.69 11.87
N ARG A 29 2.79 12.57 12.55
CA ARG A 29 2.94 12.85 13.99
C ARG A 29 3.26 14.32 14.28
N ALA A 30 3.43 15.17 13.26
CA ALA A 30 3.63 16.60 13.47
C ALA A 30 2.40 17.20 14.17
N LEU A 31 2.48 17.38 15.48
CA LEU A 31 1.44 18.08 16.24
C LEU A 31 1.47 19.56 15.85
N PRO A 32 0.31 20.23 15.82
CA PRO A 32 0.28 21.68 15.66
C PRO A 32 1.11 22.34 16.77
N PRO A 33 1.84 23.43 16.45
CA PRO A 33 2.57 24.19 17.46
C PRO A 33 1.61 24.66 18.56
N GLN A 34 2.12 24.75 19.80
CA GLN A 34 1.29 25.14 20.94
C GLN A 34 0.58 26.47 20.65
N PRO A 35 -0.73 26.58 20.95
CA PRO A 35 -1.48 27.80 20.72
C PRO A 35 -0.82 28.95 21.49
N ARG A 36 -0.53 30.05 20.80
CA ARG A 36 0.03 31.25 21.44
C ARG A 36 -1.02 31.91 22.30
N HIS A 37 -0.73 32.05 23.59
CA HIS A 37 -1.60 32.79 24.50
C HIS A 37 -1.38 34.29 24.30
N GLN A 38 -2.39 34.95 23.76
CA GLN A 38 -2.40 36.41 23.62
C GLN A 38 -3.43 36.99 24.60
N PRO A 39 -3.05 37.93 25.48
CA PRO A 39 -4.00 38.51 26.42
C PRO A 39 -5.06 39.28 25.63
N PHE A 40 -6.30 38.78 25.66
CA PHE A 40 -7.45 39.43 25.01
C PHE A 40 -8.46 39.84 26.10
N PRO A 41 -8.36 41.07 26.63
CA PRO A 41 -9.16 41.56 27.76
C PRO A 41 -10.68 41.40 27.61
N PRO A 42 -11.29 41.52 26.41
CA PRO A 42 -12.73 41.31 26.25
C PRO A 42 -13.23 39.90 26.63
N LEU A 43 -12.36 38.88 26.61
CA LEU A 43 -12.73 37.50 27.00
C LEU A 43 -13.07 37.37 28.49
N LEU A 44 -12.67 38.33 29.33
CA LEU A 44 -13.00 38.32 30.76
C LEU A 44 -14.52 38.39 31.00
N LEU A 45 -15.25 39.10 30.13
CA LEU A 45 -16.72 39.18 30.18
C LEU A 45 -17.37 37.87 29.72
N LEU A 46 -16.73 37.15 28.79
CA LEU A 46 -17.21 35.90 28.20
C LEU A 46 -16.82 34.64 29.00
N ARG A 47 -15.92 34.74 29.98
CA ARG A 47 -15.50 33.63 30.85
C ARG A 47 -16.64 32.93 31.58
N ARG A 48 -17.74 33.64 31.89
CA ARG A 48 -18.93 33.06 32.53
C ARG A 48 -19.73 32.14 31.59
N LEU A 49 -19.50 32.21 30.27
CA LEU A 49 -20.14 31.37 29.24
C LEU A 49 -19.20 30.33 28.63
N ALA A 50 -17.91 30.33 29.00
CA ALA A 50 -16.89 29.53 28.35
C ALA A 50 -17.08 28.03 28.66
N ARG A 51 -17.69 27.29 27.74
CA ARG A 51 -17.61 25.81 27.71
C ARG A 51 -16.16 25.42 27.47
N SER A 52 -15.68 24.42 28.22
CA SER A 52 -14.36 23.85 28.00
C SER A 52 -14.27 23.38 26.54
N THR A 53 -13.37 23.99 25.77
CA THR A 53 -13.03 23.44 24.46
C THR A 53 -12.30 22.13 24.74
N PRO A 54 -12.76 20.98 24.19
CA PRO A 54 -12.01 19.74 24.35
C PRO A 54 -10.59 19.98 23.84
N PRO A 55 -9.55 19.59 24.61
CA PRO A 55 -8.18 19.75 24.15
C PRO A 55 -8.01 19.02 22.81
N PRO A 56 -7.21 19.57 21.88
CA PRO A 56 -6.93 18.89 20.61
C PRO A 56 -6.36 17.51 20.91
N GLN A 57 -7.13 16.47 20.57
CA GLN A 57 -6.73 15.09 20.81
C GLN A 57 -5.68 14.70 19.78
N ALA A 58 -4.52 14.25 20.26
CA ALA A 58 -3.51 13.67 19.38
C ALA A 58 -4.11 12.47 18.63
N THR A 59 -3.68 12.27 17.39
CA THR A 59 -4.12 11.12 16.58
C THR A 59 -3.74 9.83 17.30
N PRO A 60 -4.67 8.88 17.52
CA PRO A 60 -4.36 7.64 18.21
C PRO A 60 -3.36 6.81 17.38
N LEU A 61 -2.40 6.17 18.04
CA LEU A 61 -1.28 5.47 17.40
C LEU A 61 -1.74 4.38 16.41
N TRP A 62 -2.88 3.72 16.66
CA TRP A 62 -3.41 2.70 15.78
C TRP A 62 -3.83 3.25 14.40
N LEU A 63 -4.35 4.49 14.33
CA LEU A 63 -4.67 5.13 13.04
C LEU A 63 -3.41 5.45 12.24
N ILE A 64 -2.34 5.83 12.93
CA ILE A 64 -1.05 6.06 12.28
C ILE A 64 -0.50 4.74 11.73
N LEU A 65 -0.54 3.67 12.53
CA LEU A 65 -0.10 2.33 12.09
C LEU A 65 -0.90 1.86 10.87
N LEU A 66 -2.23 2.00 10.90
CA LEU A 66 -3.10 1.63 9.78
C LEU A 66 -2.73 2.41 8.51
N ARG A 67 -2.47 3.71 8.61
CA ARG A 67 -2.03 4.53 7.48
C ARG A 67 -0.69 4.07 6.92
N LEU A 68 0.27 3.72 7.77
CA LEU A 68 1.56 3.19 7.34
C LEU A 68 1.42 1.84 6.65
N VAL A 69 0.58 0.95 7.17
CA VAL A 69 0.29 -0.35 6.54
C VAL A 69 -0.33 -0.15 5.15
N LEU A 70 -1.33 0.75 5.03
CA LEU A 70 -1.93 1.07 3.74
C LEU A 70 -0.89 1.63 2.76
N ALA A 71 -0.04 2.57 3.19
CA ALA A 71 1.02 3.11 2.36
C ALA A 71 2.01 2.02 1.92
N ALA A 72 2.42 1.11 2.83
CA ALA A 72 3.29 -0.01 2.51
C ALA A 72 2.65 -0.96 1.48
N LEU A 73 1.36 -1.27 1.61
CA LEU A 73 0.62 -2.08 0.65
C LEU A 73 0.56 -1.42 -0.73
N VAL A 74 0.42 -0.09 -0.80
CA VAL A 74 0.48 0.64 -2.07
C VAL A 74 1.84 0.47 -2.75
N PHE A 75 2.95 0.66 -2.01
CA PHE A 75 4.28 0.44 -2.58
C PHE A 75 4.50 -1.01 -3.02
N LEU A 76 4.05 -1.98 -2.21
CA LEU A 76 4.11 -3.41 -2.56
C LEU A 76 3.32 -3.71 -3.83
N ALA A 77 2.10 -3.20 -3.97
CA ALA A 77 1.27 -3.38 -5.16
C ALA A 77 1.91 -2.76 -6.40
N LEU A 78 2.43 -1.53 -6.28
CA LEU A 78 3.10 -0.82 -7.38
C LEU A 78 4.40 -1.51 -7.81
N ALA A 79 5.11 -2.17 -6.91
CA ALA A 79 6.32 -2.94 -7.24
C ALA A 79 6.04 -4.14 -8.17
N GLY A 80 4.76 -4.52 -8.35
CA GLY A 80 4.34 -5.63 -9.20
C GLY A 80 4.83 -6.97 -8.65
N PRO A 81 4.30 -7.43 -7.50
CA PRO A 81 4.67 -8.71 -6.93
C PRO A 81 4.07 -9.82 -7.80
N VAL A 82 4.91 -10.71 -8.30
CA VAL A 82 4.55 -11.87 -9.11
C VAL A 82 4.88 -13.12 -8.32
N TYR A 83 3.89 -14.00 -8.15
CA TYR A 83 4.11 -15.30 -7.56
C TYR A 83 4.72 -16.25 -8.59
N ASN A 84 5.78 -16.95 -8.19
CA ASN A 84 6.59 -17.85 -9.01
C ASN A 84 6.94 -17.23 -10.37
N PRO A 85 7.78 -16.17 -10.41
CA PRO A 85 8.21 -15.60 -11.67
C PRO A 85 8.88 -16.72 -12.48
N GLY A 86 8.27 -17.07 -13.62
CA GLY A 86 8.83 -18.06 -14.52
C GLY A 86 10.26 -17.66 -14.91
N PRO A 87 11.12 -18.62 -15.29
CA PRO A 87 12.46 -18.31 -15.75
C PRO A 87 12.38 -17.21 -16.81
N SER A 88 13.13 -16.12 -16.61
CA SER A 88 13.27 -15.06 -17.61
C SER A 88 13.65 -15.75 -18.91
N ALA A 89 12.68 -15.85 -19.83
CA ALA A 89 12.86 -16.68 -21.00
C ALA A 89 14.07 -16.18 -21.80
N GLU A 90 15.16 -16.93 -21.77
CA GLU A 90 15.96 -17.10 -22.98
C GLU A 90 14.97 -17.67 -24.01
N ARG A 91 14.57 -16.83 -24.95
CA ARG A 91 13.47 -17.06 -25.91
C ARG A 91 13.80 -18.07 -27.00
N ASP A 92 14.89 -18.83 -26.88
CA ASP A 92 15.40 -19.74 -27.91
C ASP A 92 15.22 -21.22 -27.53
N GLY A 93 14.04 -21.57 -27.02
CA GLY A 93 13.70 -22.96 -26.65
C GLY A 93 12.34 -23.41 -27.19
N PRO A 94 12.15 -24.70 -27.49
CA PRO A 94 10.86 -25.22 -27.93
C PRO A 94 9.79 -25.02 -26.85
N LEU A 95 8.66 -24.41 -27.23
CA LEU A 95 7.52 -24.18 -26.35
C LEU A 95 6.72 -25.47 -26.17
N LEU A 96 6.78 -26.08 -24.98
CA LEU A 96 5.90 -27.19 -24.59
C LEU A 96 4.65 -26.63 -23.90
N ILE A 97 3.48 -26.87 -24.48
CA ILE A 97 2.19 -26.51 -23.89
C ILE A 97 1.56 -27.78 -23.32
N VAL A 98 1.30 -27.82 -22.01
CA VAL A 98 0.57 -28.89 -21.34
C VAL A 98 -0.81 -28.37 -20.96
N VAL A 99 -1.85 -29.04 -21.46
CA VAL A 99 -3.25 -28.62 -21.28
C VAL A 99 -3.99 -29.73 -20.53
N ASP A 100 -4.65 -29.36 -19.42
CA ASP A 100 -5.55 -30.27 -18.72
C ASP A 100 -6.83 -30.48 -19.55
N ASN A 101 -7.14 -31.75 -19.84
CA ASN A 101 -8.29 -32.20 -20.62
C ASN A 101 -9.30 -32.97 -19.75
N GLY A 102 -9.31 -32.73 -18.43
CA GLY A 102 -10.30 -33.30 -17.51
C GLY A 102 -11.75 -32.89 -17.83
N TRP A 103 -12.70 -33.56 -17.16
CA TRP A 103 -14.14 -33.39 -17.38
C TRP A 103 -14.65 -31.95 -17.20
N GLU A 104 -14.06 -31.17 -16.28
CA GLU A 104 -14.40 -29.76 -16.07
C GLU A 104 -14.03 -28.87 -17.27
N ALA A 105 -13.10 -29.31 -18.12
CA ALA A 105 -12.65 -28.55 -19.28
C ALA A 105 -13.57 -28.71 -20.50
N ALA A 106 -14.47 -29.70 -20.50
CA ALA A 106 -15.28 -30.11 -21.66
C ALA A 106 -16.15 -28.98 -22.22
N SER A 107 -16.83 -28.21 -21.37
CA SER A 107 -17.73 -27.13 -21.79
C SER A 107 -17.03 -25.98 -22.53
N GLY A 108 -15.72 -25.82 -22.34
CA GLY A 108 -14.89 -24.80 -22.98
C GLY A 108 -13.85 -25.36 -23.95
N TRP A 109 -13.90 -26.66 -24.28
CA TRP A 109 -12.81 -27.34 -24.97
C TRP A 109 -12.53 -26.79 -26.36
N ASP A 110 -13.56 -26.54 -27.17
CA ASP A 110 -13.38 -26.02 -28.52
C ASP A 110 -12.81 -24.60 -28.52
N ARG A 111 -13.19 -23.77 -27.54
CA ARG A 111 -12.61 -22.44 -27.36
C ARG A 111 -11.13 -22.52 -26.96
N ARG A 112 -10.75 -23.49 -26.13
CA ARG A 112 -9.35 -23.73 -25.76
C ARG A 112 -8.53 -24.24 -26.94
N ARG A 113 -9.04 -25.19 -27.72
CA ARG A 113 -8.38 -25.66 -28.95
C ARG A 113 -8.16 -24.53 -29.95
N ALA A 114 -9.18 -23.71 -30.19
CA ALA A 114 -9.07 -22.58 -31.12
C ALA A 114 -8.07 -21.50 -30.69
N PHE A 115 -7.68 -21.44 -29.40
CA PHE A 115 -6.63 -20.54 -28.92
C PHE A 115 -5.21 -21.13 -29.10
N LEU A 116 -5.11 -22.45 -29.26
CA LEU A 116 -3.84 -23.18 -29.36
C LEU A 116 -3.40 -23.46 -30.79
N GLU A 117 -4.33 -23.39 -31.75
CA GLU A 117 -4.09 -23.39 -33.21
C GLU A 117 -3.66 -21.99 -33.69
#